data_AF-A0A6B0T842-F1
#
_entry.id   AF-A0A6B0T842-F1
#
_cell.length_a   1.000
_cell.length_b   1.000
_cell.length_c   1.000
_cell.angle_alpha   90.00
_cell.angle_beta   90.00
_cell.angle_gamma   90.00
#
_symmetry.space_group_name_H-M   'P 1'
#
loop_
_entity.id
_entity.type
_entity.pdbx_description
1 polymer ?
#
loop_
_entity_poly.entity_id
_entity_poly.type
_entity_poly.pdbx_seq_one_letter_code
_entity_poly.pdbx_strand_id
1 'polypeptide(L)' 'MLEWYFRLMRWWLRKWYPVLRWIGRVTGQEEYAERAIDVTEDNFNRILEGEDE' A
#
# COMPACT_ATOMS: atom_id res chain seq x y z
N MET A 1 7.01 -15.45 9.74
CA MET A 1 5.80 -14.75 10.26
C MET A 1 5.64 -13.37 9.63
N LEU A 2 6.73 -12.60 9.47
CA LEU A 2 6.72 -11.28 8.82
C LEU A 2 6.22 -11.32 7.36
N GLU A 3 6.70 -12.28 6.56
CA GLU A 3 6.30 -12.43 5.15
C GLU A 3 4.78 -12.59 4.97
N TRP A 4 4.13 -13.41 5.80
CA TRP A 4 2.66 -13.59 5.80
C TRP A 4 1.92 -12.34 6.24
N TYR A 5 2.46 -11.61 7.22
CA TYR A 5 1.93 -10.32 7.65
C TYR A 5 2.01 -9.29 6.53
N PHE A 6 3.13 -9.22 5.80
CA PHE A 6 3.30 -8.32 4.66
C PHE A 6 2.40 -8.68 3.48
N ARG A 7 2.23 -9.97 3.17
CA ARG A 7 1.23 -10.44 2.19
C ARG A 7 -0.19 -10.04 2.57
N LEU A 8 -0.56 -10.21 3.84
CA LEU A 8 -1.87 -9.80 4.36
C LEU A 8 -2.07 -8.29 4.23
N MET A 9 -1.06 -7.49 4.59
CA MET A 9 -1.09 -6.03 4.48
C MET A 9 -1.22 -5.56 3.03
N ARG A 10 -0.50 -6.19 2.08
CA ARG A 10 -0.64 -5.91 0.65
C ARG A 10 -2.05 -6.19 0.17
N TRP A 11 -2.63 -7.33 0.56
CA TRP A 11 -4.01 -7.67 0.21
C TRP A 11 -5.00 -6.67 0.81
N TRP A 12 -4.79 -6.26 2.06
CA TRP A 12 -5.63 -5.30 2.76
C TRP A 12 -5.61 -3.94 2.07
N LEU A 13 -4.44 -3.41 1.74
CA LEU A 13 -4.29 -2.14 1.00
C LEU A 13 -4.98 -2.17 -0.35
N ARG A 14 -4.84 -3.27 -1.10
CA ARG A 14 -5.50 -3.43 -2.41
C ARG A 14 -7.02 -3.42 -2.29
N LYS A 15 -7.55 -4.00 -1.20
CA LYS A 15 -8.99 -4.00 -0.89
C LYS A 15 -9.50 -2.62 -0.49
N TRP A 16 -8.70 -1.84 0.24
CA TRP A 16 -9.05 -0.49 0.68
C TRP A 16 -8.70 0.60 -0.33
N TYR A 17 -7.96 0.27 -1.41
CA TYR A 17 -7.62 1.17 -2.51
C TYR A 17 -8.79 2.07 -2.99
N PRO A 18 -9.97 1.54 -3.35
CA PRO A 18 -11.09 2.39 -3.79
C PRO A 18 -11.58 3.34 -2.69
N VAL A 19 -11.49 2.94 -1.42
CA VAL A 19 -11.88 3.77 -0.28
C VAL A 19 -10.85 4.87 -0.04
N LEU A 20 -9.56 4.56 -0.07
CA LEU A 20 -8.48 5.54 0.08
C LEU A 20 -8.51 6.57 -1.06
N ARG A 21 -8.78 6.12 -2.29
CA ARG A 21 -8.97 6.99 -3.45
C ARG A 21 -10.20 7.89 -3.29
N TRP A 22 -11.31 7.34 -2.80
CA TRP A 22 -12.52 8.12 -2.54
C TRP A 22 -12.28 9.16 -1.44
N ILE A 23 -11.59 8.80 -0.36
CA ILE A 23 -11.18 9.73 0.70
C ILE A 23 -10.29 10.83 0.13
N GLY A 24 -9.27 10.47 -0.65
CA GLY A 24 -8.38 11.44 -1.33
C GLY A 24 -9.15 12.40 -2.23
N ARG A 25 -10.18 11.92 -2.92
CA ARG A 25 -11.08 12.78 -3.71
C ARG A 25 -11.89 13.74 -2.84
N VAL A 26 -12.45 13.26 -1.74
CA VAL A 26 -13.24 14.07 -0.79
C VAL A 26 -12.37 15.13 -0.10
N THR A 27 -11.11 14.81 0.21
CA THR A 27 -10.18 15.73 0.88
C THR A 27 -9.40 16.62 -0.09
N GLY A 28 -9.58 16.46 -1.41
CA GLY A 28 -8.80 17.18 -2.42
C GLY A 28 -7.32 16.77 -2.48
N GLN A 29 -6.99 15.59 -1.96
CA GLN A 29 -5.64 15.03 -1.87
C GLN A 29 -5.48 13.74 -2.69
N GLU A 30 -6.15 13.64 -3.85
CA GLU A 30 -6.05 12.46 -4.74
C GLU A 30 -4.60 12.08 -5.06
N GLU A 31 -3.78 13.08 -5.38
CA GLU A 31 -2.36 12.88 -5.74
C GLU A 31 -1.52 12.39 -4.55
N TYR A 32 -1.82 12.85 -3.34
CA TYR A 32 -1.17 12.36 -2.12
C TYR A 32 -1.61 10.93 -1.81
N ALA A 33 -2.90 10.60 -1.98
CA ALA A 33 -3.42 9.26 -1.76
C ALA A 33 -2.82 8.25 -2.76
N GLU A 34 -2.75 8.59 -4.05
CA GLU A 34 -2.09 7.76 -5.06
C GLU A 34 -0.60 7.58 -4.75
N ARG A 35 0.12 8.67 -4.44
CA ARG A 35 1.55 8.60 -4.11
C ARG A 35 1.82 7.81 -2.82
N ALA A 36 0.99 7.96 -1.80
CA ALA A 36 1.13 7.21 -0.55
C ALA A 36 0.93 5.71 -0.77
N ILE A 37 -0.02 5.33 -1.65
CA ILE A 37 -0.26 3.92 -2.01
C ILE A 37 0.94 3.36 -2.78
N ASP A 38 1.43 4.06 -3.81
CA ASP A 38 2.58 3.61 -4.60
C ASP A 38 3.82 3.42 -3.72
N VAL A 39 4.17 4.41 -2.90
CA VAL A 39 5.31 4.32 -1.97
C VAL A 39 5.15 3.17 -0.97
N THR A 40 3.91 2.90 -0.55
CA THR A 40 3.63 1.81 0.38
C THR A 40 3.81 0.45 -0.30
N GLU A 41 3.30 0.27 -1.53
CA GLU A 41 3.46 -0.97 -2.28
C GLU A 41 4.94 -1.24 -2.65
N ASP A 42 5.67 -0.19 -3.02
CA ASP A 42 7.09 -0.26 -3.36
C ASP A 42 7.95 -0.63 -2.14
N ASN A 43 7.67 -0.03 -0.97
CA ASN A 43 8.32 -0.42 0.29
C ASN A 43 8.00 -1.87 0.68
N PHE A 44 6.75 -2.32 0.50
CA PHE A 44 6.41 -3.71 0.82
C PHE A 44 7.11 -4.71 -0.10
N ASN A 45 7.19 -4.43 -1.42
CA ASN A 45 7.97 -5.28 -2.33
C ASN A 45 9.44 -5.30 -1.92
N ARG A 46 10.01 -4.15 -1.58
CA ARG A 46 11.43 -4.04 -1.21
C ARG A 46 11.77 -4.75 0.10
N ILE A 47 10.86 -4.75 1.07
CA ILE A 47 11.02 -5.49 2.33
C ILE A 47 10.88 -7.00 2.09
N LEU A 48 9.96 -7.42 1.21
CA LEU A 48 9.78 -8.84 0.86
C LEU A 48 10.95 -9.38 0.02
N GLU A 49 11.45 -8.62 -0.96
CA GLU A 49 12.59 -9.02 -1.82
C GLU A 49 13.93 -8.92 -1.08
N GLY A 50 14.07 -7.97 -0.15
CA GLY A 50 15.30 -7.78 0.63
C GLY A 50 15.50 -8.77 1.78
N GLU A 51 14.51 -9.60 2.11
CA GLU A 51 14.65 -10.70 3.09
C GLU A 51 15.15 -12.01 2.45
N ASP A 52 15.30 -12.08 1.13
CA ASP A 52 15.74 -13.28 0.39
C ASP A 52 17.28 -13.37 0.16
N GLU A 53 18.08 -12.45 0.71
CA GLU A 53 19.57 -12.42 0.58
C GLU A 53 20.31 -12.80 1.87
#